data_AF-A0A521KDS6-F1
#
_entry.id   AF-A0A521KDS6-F1
#
_cell.length_a   1.000
_cell.length_b   1.000
_cell.length_c   1.000
_cell.angle_alpha   90.00
_cell.angle_beta   90.00
_cell.angle_gamma   90.00
#
_symmetry.space_group_name_H-M   'P 1'
#
loop_
_entity.id
_entity.type
_entity.pdbx_description
1 polymer ?
#
loop_
_entity_poly.entity_id
_entity_poly.type
_entity_poly.pdbx_seq_one_letter_code
_entity_poly.pdbx_strand_id
1 'polypeptide(L)'
;MTPSARPVRVAVPRGDLRTPVGERLVAAGFRAQGYLEGSRTYRFDVDGIDGVQVRVFSDQDIPIQVALGQYDLGIASGTWIDELLVRYRHDSVVPLRPLDIEGETLVVAGAPGADLASLAGAGVVRVATEYPQIAHHYLTRLRVPDYRLYEVWAQAEAWPPRDAELAIASASAVAKEGLAVLGTVHRGGVWLIANREALATRDLSAALGPLLSLARATTEGGLVDPAPLGVSRGASKVAPARERFRIAVPDGHAQRHTVAALADAGIAFPGYEAASSVRYPESGDPEVEVKVMRPQDMPRAVALGHFDLAISGRDWLRAFLATFPAAPVTELCDLKRSKYQMGAVISEDLPVDNIEEAIALWRRDDPEFPIRVASEYASLADEYARTRHLGRYRVIPISGASEGFVPEDAEILIEGTETGTTLRANRLRMIDVIMESTNCVIGHTTAPEGARGTRRAEYVARLRKAAESVV
;
A
#
# COMPACT_ATOMS: atom_id res chain seq x y z
N MET A 1 -41.67 2.29 17.62
CA MET A 1 -40.74 2.71 16.56
C MET A 1 -39.96 1.48 16.14
N THR A 2 -40.19 0.99 14.92
CA THR A 2 -39.33 -0.03 14.31
C THR A 2 -37.89 0.49 14.31
N PRO A 3 -36.87 -0.35 14.61
CA PRO A 3 -35.48 0.06 14.41
C PRO A 3 -35.37 0.55 12.97
N SER A 4 -34.94 1.79 12.76
CA SER A 4 -34.64 2.30 11.42
C SER A 4 -33.68 1.29 10.77
N ALA A 5 -34.10 0.66 9.67
CA ALA A 5 -33.26 -0.32 9.00
C ALA A 5 -31.95 0.37 8.61
N ARG A 6 -30.81 -0.27 8.92
CA ARG A 6 -29.49 0.23 8.51
C ARG A 6 -29.53 0.54 7.00
N PRO A 7 -29.06 1.72 6.56
CA PRO A 7 -29.05 2.04 5.13
C PRO A 7 -28.19 1.05 4.34
N VAL A 8 -28.47 0.91 3.05
CA VAL A 8 -27.60 0.20 2.11
C VAL A 8 -26.35 1.05 1.90
N ARG A 9 -25.18 0.47 2.16
CA ARG A 9 -23.89 1.18 2.07
C ARG A 9 -23.16 0.79 0.79
N VAL A 10 -22.83 1.77 -0.02
CA VAL A 10 -22.16 1.60 -1.32
C VAL A 10 -20.78 2.27 -1.29
N ALA A 11 -19.73 1.49 -1.54
CA ALA A 11 -18.37 1.99 -1.65
C ALA A 11 -18.04 2.38 -3.11
N VAL A 12 -17.48 3.56 -3.33
CA VAL A 12 -17.10 4.08 -4.67
C VAL A 12 -15.65 4.59 -4.68
N PRO A 13 -14.96 4.60 -5.83
CA PRO A 13 -13.53 4.88 -5.86
C PRO A 13 -13.22 6.39 -5.87
N ARG A 14 -12.08 6.76 -5.31
CA ARG A 14 -11.41 8.06 -5.53
C ARG A 14 -10.40 7.98 -6.68
N GLY A 15 -9.67 9.07 -6.91
CA GLY A 15 -8.58 9.11 -7.88
C GLY A 15 -9.07 9.05 -9.31
N ASP A 16 -8.33 8.35 -10.17
CA ASP A 16 -8.56 8.33 -11.62
C ASP A 16 -9.91 7.71 -12.01
N LEU A 17 -10.46 6.82 -11.18
CA LEU A 17 -11.77 6.21 -11.41
C LEU A 17 -12.95 7.09 -10.96
N ARG A 18 -12.71 8.18 -10.21
CA ARG A 18 -13.80 9.01 -9.65
C ARG A 18 -14.70 9.58 -10.74
N THR A 19 -14.11 10.28 -11.71
CA THR A 19 -14.88 10.96 -12.76
C THR A 19 -15.60 9.96 -13.67
N PRO A 20 -14.92 8.92 -14.21
CA PRO A 20 -15.60 7.92 -15.05
C PRO A 20 -16.75 7.21 -14.34
N VAL A 21 -16.57 6.83 -13.06
CA VAL A 21 -17.64 6.19 -12.27
C VAL A 21 -18.76 7.17 -11.97
N GLY A 22 -18.44 8.39 -11.51
CA GLY A 22 -19.42 9.39 -11.13
C GLY A 22 -20.33 9.81 -12.29
N GLU A 23 -19.79 10.00 -13.49
CA GLU A 23 -20.59 10.31 -14.69
C GLU A 23 -21.59 9.21 -15.02
N ARG A 24 -21.18 7.93 -14.92
CA ARG A 24 -22.05 6.78 -15.17
C ARG A 24 -23.13 6.66 -14.10
N LEU A 25 -22.79 6.89 -12.83
CA LEU A 25 -23.75 6.92 -11.72
C LEU A 25 -24.82 8.00 -11.94
N VAL A 26 -24.42 9.22 -12.30
CA VAL A 26 -25.35 10.33 -12.62
C VAL A 26 -26.28 9.98 -13.78
N ALA A 27 -25.75 9.36 -14.83
CA ALA A 27 -26.53 8.92 -15.99
C ALA A 27 -27.58 7.84 -15.63
N ALA A 28 -27.29 6.99 -14.64
CA ALA A 28 -28.22 6.00 -14.11
C ALA A 28 -29.18 6.55 -13.03
N GLY A 29 -29.16 7.86 -12.77
CA GLY A 29 -29.98 8.48 -11.72
C GLY A 29 -29.49 8.21 -10.29
N PHE A 30 -28.31 7.61 -10.12
CA PHE A 30 -27.70 7.35 -8.81
C PHE A 30 -26.78 8.52 -8.43
N ARG A 31 -27.37 9.62 -7.96
CA ARG A 31 -26.62 10.87 -7.73
C ARG A 31 -26.15 11.01 -6.29
N ALA A 32 -24.89 10.65 -6.03
CA ALA A 32 -24.21 10.96 -4.78
C ALA A 32 -23.73 12.42 -4.79
N GLN A 33 -24.46 13.33 -4.15
CA GLN A 33 -24.14 14.78 -4.17
C GLN A 33 -22.72 15.05 -3.70
N GLY A 34 -21.93 15.85 -4.42
CA GLY A 34 -20.57 16.21 -4.02
C GLY A 34 -19.48 15.18 -4.32
N TYR A 35 -19.84 13.98 -4.81
CA TYR A 35 -18.85 12.96 -5.20
C TYR A 35 -17.92 13.44 -6.32
N LEU A 36 -18.49 14.04 -7.37
CA LEU A 36 -17.74 14.56 -8.52
C LEU A 36 -16.94 15.83 -8.20
N GLU A 37 -17.40 16.62 -7.22
CA GLU A 37 -16.75 17.87 -6.80
C GLU A 37 -15.45 17.63 -6.02
N GLY A 38 -15.19 16.38 -5.65
CA GLY A 38 -14.06 16.01 -4.81
C GLY A 38 -14.12 16.63 -3.43
N SER A 39 -15.33 16.78 -2.91
CA SER A 39 -15.59 17.27 -1.55
C SER A 39 -14.72 16.53 -0.53
N ARG A 40 -14.30 17.24 0.53
CA ARG A 40 -13.64 16.65 1.70
C ARG A 40 -14.56 15.72 2.48
N THR A 41 -15.87 15.81 2.24
CA THR A 41 -16.84 14.88 2.78
C THR A 41 -16.67 13.54 2.06
N TYR A 42 -16.38 12.47 2.81
CA TYR A 42 -16.24 11.13 2.26
C TYR A 42 -17.57 10.38 2.15
N ARG A 43 -18.67 10.94 2.68
CA ARG A 43 -19.99 10.33 2.73
C ARG A 43 -21.05 11.20 2.05
N PHE A 44 -21.90 10.57 1.25
CA PHE A 44 -22.94 11.24 0.50
C PHE A 44 -24.24 10.44 0.55
N ASP A 45 -25.36 11.13 0.74
CA ASP A 45 -26.68 10.57 0.48
C ASP A 45 -26.93 10.57 -1.04
N VAL A 46 -27.83 9.70 -1.50
CA VAL A 46 -28.17 9.56 -2.92
C VAL A 46 -29.49 10.29 -3.19
N ASP A 47 -29.46 11.25 -4.11
CA ASP A 47 -30.65 12.07 -4.42
C ASP A 47 -31.83 11.21 -4.86
N GLY A 48 -32.95 11.36 -4.17
CA GLY A 48 -34.19 10.68 -4.49
C GLY A 48 -34.20 9.18 -4.18
N ILE A 49 -33.19 8.67 -3.45
CA ILE A 49 -33.14 7.25 -3.02
C ILE A 49 -32.94 7.20 -1.50
N ASP A 50 -34.05 7.02 -0.79
CA ASP A 50 -34.04 6.90 0.67
C ASP A 50 -33.33 5.62 1.12
N GLY A 51 -32.56 5.72 2.21
CA GLY A 51 -31.91 4.57 2.83
C GLY A 51 -30.68 4.05 2.08
N VAL A 52 -30.08 4.82 1.17
CA VAL A 52 -28.81 4.49 0.52
C VAL A 52 -27.75 5.52 0.88
N GLN A 53 -26.57 5.05 1.28
CA GLN A 53 -25.42 5.88 1.60
C GLN A 53 -24.20 5.48 0.76
N VAL A 54 -23.52 6.48 0.23
CA VAL A 54 -22.30 6.31 -0.56
C VAL A 54 -21.10 6.76 0.25
N ARG A 55 -20.02 5.99 0.19
CA ARG A 55 -18.73 6.39 0.73
C ARG A 55 -17.59 6.18 -0.26
N VAL A 56 -16.67 7.13 -0.26
CA VAL A 56 -15.50 7.14 -1.14
C VAL A 56 -14.29 6.47 -0.47
N PHE A 57 -13.62 5.57 -1.19
CA PHE A 57 -12.41 4.87 -0.74
C PHE A 57 -11.33 4.86 -1.81
N SER A 58 -10.10 4.54 -1.41
CA SER A 58 -9.09 4.07 -2.36
C SER A 58 -9.59 2.81 -3.07
N ASP A 59 -9.29 2.68 -4.36
CA ASP A 59 -9.78 1.56 -5.18
C ASP A 59 -9.40 0.19 -4.58
N GLN A 60 -8.20 0.08 -4.01
CA GLN A 60 -7.72 -1.13 -3.36
C GLN A 60 -8.40 -1.46 -2.03
N ASP A 61 -8.99 -0.47 -1.35
CA ASP A 61 -9.68 -0.68 -0.08
C ASP A 61 -11.12 -1.17 -0.29
N ILE A 62 -11.74 -0.89 -1.45
CA ILE A 62 -13.16 -1.19 -1.71
C ILE A 62 -13.45 -2.69 -1.61
N PRO A 63 -12.70 -3.60 -2.27
CA PRO A 63 -12.93 -5.04 -2.15
C PRO A 63 -12.81 -5.52 -0.70
N ILE A 64 -11.88 -4.95 0.08
CA ILE A 64 -11.68 -5.28 1.50
C ILE A 64 -12.88 -4.82 2.33
N GLN A 65 -13.35 -3.60 2.14
CA GLN A 65 -14.52 -3.04 2.84
C GLN A 65 -15.80 -3.86 2.59
N VAL A 66 -15.98 -4.33 1.35
CA VAL A 66 -17.08 -5.22 0.97
C VAL A 66 -16.90 -6.63 1.54
N ALA A 67 -15.70 -7.20 1.48
CA ALA A 67 -15.36 -8.50 2.07
C ALA A 67 -15.68 -8.55 3.58
N LEU A 68 -15.32 -7.49 4.30
CA LEU A 68 -15.53 -7.36 5.74
C LEU A 68 -17.00 -7.17 6.15
N GLY A 69 -17.91 -6.94 5.21
CA GLY A 69 -19.33 -6.64 5.47
C GLY A 69 -19.57 -5.23 6.01
N GLN A 70 -18.57 -4.35 5.93
CA GLN A 70 -18.72 -2.94 6.30
C GLN A 70 -19.58 -2.22 5.25
N TYR A 71 -19.46 -2.62 3.99
CA TYR A 71 -20.24 -2.14 2.86
C TYR A 71 -20.96 -3.29 2.17
N ASP A 72 -22.16 -3.00 1.69
CA ASP A 72 -23.04 -3.98 1.05
C ASP A 72 -22.68 -4.16 -0.42
N LEU A 73 -22.34 -3.05 -1.08
CA LEU A 73 -22.00 -2.96 -2.50
C LEU A 73 -20.71 -2.15 -2.67
N GLY A 74 -20.00 -2.39 -3.77
CA GLY A 74 -18.81 -1.63 -4.14
C GLY A 74 -18.65 -1.51 -5.65
N ILE A 75 -18.03 -0.41 -6.11
CA ILE A 75 -17.52 -0.27 -7.48
C ILE A 75 -16.01 -0.16 -7.39
N ALA A 76 -15.27 -1.10 -7.99
CA ALA A 76 -13.82 -1.14 -7.93
C ALA A 76 -13.22 -1.68 -9.24
N SER A 77 -11.92 -1.46 -9.46
CA SER A 77 -11.23 -2.12 -10.57
C SER A 77 -11.21 -3.63 -10.39
N GLY A 78 -11.35 -4.35 -11.51
CA GLY A 78 -11.20 -5.80 -11.57
C GLY A 78 -9.83 -6.25 -11.06
N THR A 79 -8.80 -5.41 -11.24
CA THR A 79 -7.45 -5.69 -10.76
C THR A 79 -7.39 -5.85 -9.25
N TRP A 80 -7.94 -4.94 -8.45
CA TRP A 80 -7.92 -5.07 -6.99
C TRP A 80 -8.90 -6.13 -6.47
N ILE A 81 -9.99 -6.38 -7.20
CA ILE A 81 -10.90 -7.50 -6.89
C ILE A 81 -10.17 -8.83 -7.07
N ASP A 82 -9.48 -9.04 -8.19
CA ASP A 82 -8.73 -10.26 -8.46
C ASP A 82 -7.51 -10.38 -7.55
N GLU A 83 -6.82 -9.29 -7.21
CA GLU A 83 -5.71 -9.31 -6.24
C GLU A 83 -6.17 -9.86 -4.88
N LEU A 84 -7.36 -9.47 -4.41
CA LEU A 84 -7.96 -10.03 -3.19
C LEU A 84 -8.36 -11.50 -3.38
N LEU A 85 -9.14 -11.80 -4.43
CA LEU A 85 -9.77 -13.11 -4.63
C LEU A 85 -8.79 -14.22 -5.03
N VAL A 86 -7.65 -13.89 -5.65
CA VAL A 86 -6.58 -14.87 -5.93
C VAL A 86 -6.05 -15.46 -4.61
N ARG A 87 -5.89 -14.62 -3.59
CA ARG A 87 -5.45 -15.05 -2.24
C ARG A 87 -6.59 -15.64 -1.43
N TYR A 88 -7.77 -15.03 -1.46
CA TYR A 88 -8.93 -15.40 -0.65
C TYR A 88 -10.11 -15.83 -1.52
N ARG A 89 -9.98 -17.00 -2.15
CA ARG A 89 -10.99 -17.50 -3.13
C ARG A 89 -12.41 -17.65 -2.60
N HIS A 90 -12.55 -17.81 -1.28
CA HIS A 90 -13.84 -18.00 -0.61
C HIS A 90 -14.27 -16.76 0.18
N ASP A 91 -13.71 -15.59 -0.14
CA ASP A 91 -14.11 -14.36 0.50
C ASP A 91 -15.59 -14.02 0.21
N SER A 92 -16.11 -13.07 0.99
CA SER A 92 -17.49 -12.61 0.92
C SER A 92 -17.75 -11.68 -0.27
N VAL A 93 -16.78 -11.45 -1.17
CA VAL A 93 -16.99 -10.62 -2.36
C VAL A 93 -17.63 -11.44 -3.48
N VAL A 94 -18.70 -10.91 -4.05
CA VAL A 94 -19.41 -11.46 -5.21
C VAL A 94 -19.33 -10.46 -6.36
N PRO A 95 -18.58 -10.74 -7.43
CA PRO A 95 -18.64 -9.95 -8.66
C PRO A 95 -20.03 -10.05 -9.28
N LEU A 96 -20.72 -8.92 -9.45
CA LEU A 96 -22.08 -8.89 -9.99
C LEU A 96 -22.09 -8.58 -11.48
N ARG A 97 -21.37 -7.53 -11.90
CA ARG A 97 -21.44 -7.03 -13.28
C ARG A 97 -20.22 -6.20 -13.67
N PRO A 98 -19.62 -6.42 -14.85
CA PRO A 98 -18.64 -5.51 -15.42
C PRO A 98 -19.33 -4.25 -15.93
N LEU A 99 -18.78 -3.09 -15.59
CA LEU A 99 -19.30 -1.79 -15.99
C LEU A 99 -18.56 -1.30 -17.23
N ASP A 100 -19.26 -0.60 -18.13
CA ASP A 100 -18.69 0.02 -19.35
C ASP A 100 -17.86 1.27 -19.00
N ILE A 101 -16.76 1.00 -18.30
CA ILE A 101 -15.75 1.94 -17.82
C ILE A 101 -14.41 1.25 -18.07
N GLU A 102 -13.54 1.93 -18.80
CA GLU A 102 -12.19 1.43 -19.07
C GLU A 102 -11.39 1.32 -17.77
N GLY A 103 -10.65 0.23 -17.62
CA GLY A 103 -9.70 0.04 -16.53
C GLY A 103 -8.32 -0.26 -17.08
N GLU A 104 -7.28 0.02 -16.29
CA GLU A 104 -5.91 -0.20 -16.73
C GLU A 104 -5.59 -1.71 -16.88
N THR A 105 -4.94 -2.05 -17.98
CA THR A 105 -4.39 -3.40 -18.22
C THR A 105 -3.08 -3.54 -17.44
N LEU A 106 -2.92 -4.65 -16.73
CA LEU A 106 -1.63 -5.04 -16.17
C LEU A 106 -0.85 -5.88 -17.17
N VAL A 107 0.44 -5.59 -17.27
CA VAL A 107 1.37 -6.26 -18.16
C VAL A 107 2.61 -6.70 -17.40
N VAL A 108 3.28 -7.73 -17.91
CA VAL A 108 4.65 -8.06 -17.53
C VAL A 108 5.58 -7.37 -18.51
N ALA A 109 6.57 -6.64 -18.00
CA ALA A 109 7.48 -5.85 -18.80
C ALA A 109 8.93 -5.98 -18.33
N GLY A 110 9.87 -5.81 -19.25
CA GLY A 110 11.30 -5.81 -18.99
C GLY A 110 12.03 -4.80 -19.87
N ALA A 111 13.35 -4.77 -19.81
CA ALA A 111 14.14 -3.89 -20.67
C ALA A 111 13.87 -4.15 -22.17
N PRO A 112 14.02 -3.14 -23.04
CA PRO A 112 13.94 -3.34 -24.49
C PRO A 112 14.79 -4.52 -24.97
N GLY A 113 14.19 -5.43 -25.73
CA GLY A 113 14.84 -6.65 -26.22
C GLY A 113 14.88 -7.82 -25.22
N ALA A 114 14.32 -7.66 -24.01
CA ALA A 114 14.14 -8.76 -23.08
C ALA A 114 13.19 -9.83 -23.65
N ASP A 115 13.45 -11.08 -23.31
CA ASP A 115 12.63 -12.24 -23.66
C ASP A 115 12.35 -13.07 -22.41
N LEU A 116 11.08 -13.42 -22.18
CA LEU A 116 10.65 -14.12 -20.97
C LEU A 116 11.29 -15.50 -20.83
N ALA A 117 11.40 -16.25 -21.94
CA ALA A 117 11.99 -17.60 -21.90
C ALA A 117 13.49 -17.54 -21.55
N SER A 118 14.20 -16.59 -22.15
CA SER A 118 15.61 -16.35 -21.89
C SER A 118 15.86 -15.93 -20.44
N LEU A 119 15.08 -15.00 -19.91
CA LEU A 119 15.17 -14.57 -18.50
C LEU A 119 14.86 -15.73 -17.54
N ALA A 120 13.78 -16.47 -17.78
CA ALA A 120 13.40 -17.63 -16.97
C ALA A 120 14.43 -18.75 -17.00
N GLY A 121 15.19 -18.89 -18.09
CA GLY A 121 16.27 -19.88 -18.22
C GLY A 121 17.60 -19.43 -17.62
N ALA A 122 17.78 -18.13 -17.37
CA ALA A 122 19.06 -17.57 -16.93
C ALA A 122 19.37 -17.80 -15.45
N GLY A 123 18.34 -17.98 -14.62
CA GLY A 123 18.46 -18.16 -13.17
C GLY A 123 17.23 -17.67 -12.42
N VAL A 124 17.46 -17.03 -11.27
CA VAL A 124 16.40 -16.42 -10.46
C VAL A 124 15.92 -15.13 -11.12
N VAL A 125 14.63 -15.07 -11.49
CA VAL A 125 14.02 -13.87 -12.07
C VAL A 125 13.45 -12.99 -10.96
N ARG A 126 13.95 -11.76 -10.84
CA ARG A 126 13.42 -10.77 -9.89
C ARG A 126 12.30 -9.98 -10.56
N VAL A 127 11.15 -9.93 -9.90
CA VAL A 127 9.95 -9.29 -10.44
C VAL A 127 9.42 -8.28 -9.43
N ALA A 128 9.41 -6.99 -9.79
CA ALA A 128 8.79 -5.94 -8.99
C ALA A 128 7.30 -5.82 -9.29
N THR A 129 6.45 -5.65 -8.28
CA THR A 129 5.00 -5.47 -8.47
C THR A 129 4.31 -4.89 -7.24
N GLU A 130 3.22 -4.17 -7.47
CA GLU A 130 2.22 -3.77 -6.46
C GLU A 130 1.13 -4.84 -6.28
N TYR A 131 1.12 -5.86 -7.15
CA TYR A 131 0.06 -6.90 -7.23
C TYR A 131 0.65 -8.30 -6.99
N PRO A 132 1.17 -8.60 -5.78
CA PRO A 132 1.86 -9.86 -5.52
C PRO A 132 1.04 -11.11 -5.81
N GLN A 133 -0.28 -11.09 -5.57
CA GLN A 133 -1.12 -12.27 -5.75
C GLN A 133 -1.34 -12.55 -7.23
N ILE A 134 -1.69 -11.53 -8.02
CA ILE A 134 -1.82 -11.62 -9.48
C ILE A 134 -0.47 -12.00 -10.11
N ALA A 135 0.62 -11.38 -9.68
CA ALA A 135 1.96 -11.67 -10.18
C ALA A 135 2.37 -13.13 -9.92
N HIS A 136 2.14 -13.62 -8.69
CA HIS A 136 2.39 -15.01 -8.31
C HIS A 136 1.57 -15.99 -9.17
N HIS A 137 0.28 -15.70 -9.36
CA HIS A 137 -0.60 -16.50 -10.22
C HIS A 137 -0.05 -16.56 -11.66
N TYR A 138 0.27 -15.41 -12.24
CA TYR A 138 0.77 -15.31 -13.61
C TYR A 138 2.09 -16.07 -13.82
N LEU A 139 3.10 -15.83 -12.97
CA LEU A 139 4.43 -16.45 -13.09
C LEU A 139 4.36 -17.98 -12.91
N THR A 140 3.47 -18.44 -12.03
CA THR A 140 3.23 -19.88 -11.81
C THR A 140 2.60 -20.53 -13.04
N ARG A 141 1.61 -19.88 -13.66
CA ARG A 141 0.99 -20.36 -14.91
C ARG A 141 1.95 -20.33 -16.09
N LEU A 142 2.80 -19.31 -16.14
CA LEU A 142 3.87 -19.16 -17.12
C LEU A 142 4.98 -20.22 -16.93
N ARG A 143 5.00 -20.92 -15.78
CA ARG A 143 6.01 -21.92 -15.38
C ARG A 143 7.42 -21.36 -15.29
N VAL A 144 7.57 -20.14 -14.76
CA VAL A 144 8.89 -19.57 -14.46
C VAL A 144 9.54 -20.43 -13.36
N PRO A 145 10.68 -21.11 -13.60
CA PRO A 145 11.18 -22.13 -12.67
C PRO A 145 11.69 -21.58 -11.33
N ASP A 146 12.22 -20.35 -11.33
CA ASP A 146 12.81 -19.71 -10.15
C ASP A 146 12.60 -18.20 -10.24
N TYR A 147 11.78 -17.64 -9.34
CA TYR A 147 11.53 -16.20 -9.29
C TYR A 147 11.44 -15.67 -7.86
N ARG A 148 11.72 -14.38 -7.70
CA ARG A 148 11.55 -13.62 -6.47
C ARG A 148 10.65 -12.43 -6.72
N LEU A 149 9.57 -12.34 -5.96
CA LEU A 149 8.70 -11.17 -5.97
C LEU A 149 9.23 -10.09 -5.03
N TYR A 150 9.37 -8.89 -5.58
CA TYR A 150 9.57 -7.66 -4.84
C TYR A 150 8.24 -6.93 -4.82
N GLU A 151 7.50 -7.16 -3.74
CA GLU A 151 6.37 -6.31 -3.36
C GLU A 151 6.92 -4.91 -3.11
N VAL A 152 6.45 -3.97 -3.92
CA VAL A 152 6.78 -2.56 -3.79
C VAL A 152 5.50 -1.79 -3.51
N TRP A 153 5.62 -0.70 -2.77
CA TRP A 153 4.49 0.15 -2.44
C TRP A 153 3.95 0.91 -3.65
N ALA A 154 4.84 1.27 -4.58
CA ALA A 154 4.51 1.96 -5.81
C ALA A 154 5.63 1.83 -6.85
N GLN A 155 5.31 2.12 -8.10
CA GLN A 155 6.28 2.34 -9.18
C GLN A 155 7.14 1.10 -9.48
N ALA A 156 6.51 -0.07 -9.59
CA ALA A 156 7.20 -1.30 -9.94
C ALA A 156 8.00 -1.19 -11.26
N GLU A 157 7.50 -0.43 -12.22
CA GLU A 157 8.14 -0.12 -13.51
C GLU A 157 9.50 0.58 -13.36
N ALA A 158 9.78 1.22 -12.23
CA ALA A 158 11.04 1.91 -11.97
C ALA A 158 12.22 0.95 -11.67
N TRP A 159 11.95 -0.34 -11.45
CA TRP A 159 12.95 -1.31 -11.02
C TRP A 159 13.74 -1.95 -12.17
N PRO A 160 13.14 -2.31 -13.32
CA PRO A 160 13.88 -2.86 -14.43
C PRO A 160 14.80 -1.87 -15.16
N PRO A 161 15.91 -2.34 -15.76
CA PRO A 161 16.53 -3.66 -15.55
C PRO A 161 17.47 -3.72 -14.35
N ARG A 162 17.76 -2.57 -13.71
CA ARG A 162 18.88 -2.47 -12.75
C ARG A 162 18.61 -3.23 -11.45
N ASP A 163 17.40 -3.11 -10.92
CA ASP A 163 17.03 -3.67 -9.61
C ASP A 163 16.16 -4.92 -9.70
N ALA A 164 15.49 -5.12 -10.84
CA ALA A 164 14.71 -6.32 -11.14
C ALA A 164 14.82 -6.63 -12.64
N GLU A 165 14.65 -7.89 -13.03
CA GLU A 165 14.58 -8.25 -14.46
C GLU A 165 13.24 -7.82 -15.07
N LEU A 166 12.15 -7.92 -14.29
CA LEU A 166 10.79 -7.68 -14.73
C LEU A 166 10.02 -6.78 -13.77
N ALA A 167 9.00 -6.11 -14.31
CA ALA A 167 7.95 -5.46 -13.55
C ALA A 167 6.58 -6.01 -13.99
N ILE A 168 5.67 -6.22 -13.04
CA ILE A 168 4.24 -6.37 -13.32
C ILE A 168 3.54 -5.12 -12.81
N ALA A 169 3.13 -4.28 -13.75
CA ALA A 169 2.61 -2.94 -13.52
C ALA A 169 1.58 -2.58 -14.61
N SER A 170 0.94 -1.41 -14.48
CA SER A 170 0.01 -0.96 -15.50
C SER A 170 0.71 -0.64 -16.82
N ALA A 171 0.02 -0.90 -17.93
CA ALA A 171 0.56 -0.66 -19.27
C ALA A 171 0.95 0.81 -19.49
N SER A 172 0.22 1.73 -18.88
CA SER A 172 0.50 3.18 -18.96
C SER A 172 1.80 3.54 -18.23
N ALA A 173 2.05 2.97 -17.04
CA ALA A 173 3.27 3.17 -16.28
C ALA A 173 4.49 2.56 -17.00
N VAL A 174 4.35 1.33 -17.49
CA VAL A 174 5.37 0.63 -18.29
C VAL A 174 5.77 1.43 -19.54
N ALA A 175 4.79 2.01 -20.24
CA ALA A 175 5.05 2.82 -21.43
C ALA A 175 5.83 4.10 -21.10
N LYS A 176 5.53 4.76 -19.97
CA LYS A 176 6.25 5.97 -19.51
C LYS A 176 7.73 5.71 -19.22
N GLU A 177 8.07 4.50 -18.77
CA GLU A 177 9.46 4.09 -18.51
C GLU A 177 10.18 3.55 -19.76
N GLY A 178 9.51 3.44 -20.91
CA GLY A 178 10.10 2.89 -22.13
C GLY A 178 10.47 1.41 -22.04
N LEU A 179 9.81 0.66 -21.15
CA LEU A 179 9.99 -0.79 -21.02
C LEU A 179 9.24 -1.53 -22.13
N ALA A 180 9.74 -2.71 -22.50
CA ALA A 180 9.08 -3.59 -23.46
C ALA A 180 8.02 -4.44 -22.75
N VAL A 181 6.79 -4.38 -23.25
CA VAL A 181 5.70 -5.27 -22.84
C VAL A 181 5.99 -6.68 -23.37
N LEU A 182 6.09 -7.65 -22.46
CA LEU A 182 6.40 -9.04 -22.78
C LEU A 182 5.16 -9.95 -22.73
N GLY A 183 4.07 -9.47 -22.11
CA GLY A 183 2.81 -10.19 -22.04
C GLY A 183 1.74 -9.43 -21.27
N THR A 184 0.49 -9.77 -21.53
CA THR A 184 -0.65 -9.27 -20.73
C THR A 184 -0.85 -10.18 -19.53
N VAL A 185 -1.02 -9.58 -18.35
CA VAL A 185 -1.22 -10.26 -17.07
C VAL A 185 -2.68 -10.19 -16.64
N HIS A 186 -3.32 -9.03 -16.80
CA HIS A 186 -4.71 -8.79 -16.41
C HIS A 186 -5.33 -7.74 -17.34
N ARG A 187 -6.55 -7.94 -17.84
CA ARG A 187 -7.20 -7.05 -18.82
C ARG A 187 -7.92 -5.83 -18.22
N GLY A 188 -7.83 -5.64 -16.90
CA GLY A 188 -8.44 -4.52 -16.21
C GLY A 188 -9.97 -4.62 -16.16
N GLY A 189 -10.62 -3.47 -16.32
CA GLY A 189 -12.07 -3.30 -16.20
C GLY A 189 -12.51 -2.81 -14.82
N VAL A 190 -13.75 -2.33 -14.72
CA VAL A 190 -14.38 -1.89 -13.47
C VAL A 190 -15.63 -2.72 -13.23
N TRP A 191 -15.86 -3.10 -11.98
CA TRP A 191 -16.91 -4.04 -11.62
C TRP A 191 -17.77 -3.51 -10.48
N LEU A 192 -19.06 -3.79 -10.56
CA LEU A 192 -19.96 -3.78 -9.42
C LEU A 192 -19.79 -5.11 -8.66
N ILE A 193 -19.51 -5.01 -7.37
CA ILE A 193 -19.36 -6.13 -6.45
C ILE A 193 -20.35 -6.01 -5.29
N ALA A 194 -20.65 -7.11 -4.62
CA ALA A 194 -21.49 -7.16 -3.43
C ALA A 194 -20.89 -8.04 -2.35
N ASN A 195 -21.26 -7.76 -1.09
CA ASN A 195 -21.03 -8.68 0.00
C ASN A 195 -22.03 -9.85 -0.09
N ARG A 196 -21.53 -11.08 0.02
CA ARG A 196 -22.28 -12.33 -0.13
C ARG A 196 -23.40 -12.47 0.90
N GLU A 197 -23.12 -12.15 2.17
CA GLU A 197 -24.10 -12.24 3.24
C GLU A 197 -25.17 -11.17 3.09
N ALA A 198 -24.77 -9.92 2.80
CA ALA A 198 -25.70 -8.83 2.54
C ALA A 198 -26.62 -9.16 1.36
N LEU A 199 -26.07 -9.67 0.26
CA LEU A 199 -26.84 -10.07 -0.92
C LEU A 199 -27.84 -11.21 -0.62
N ALA A 200 -27.51 -12.09 0.33
CA ALA A 200 -28.38 -13.21 0.70
C ALA A 200 -29.47 -12.85 1.73
N THR A 201 -29.24 -11.82 2.56
CA THR A 201 -30.05 -11.56 3.77
C THR A 201 -30.74 -10.21 3.80
N ARG A 202 -30.30 -9.23 3.00
CA ARG A 202 -30.80 -7.85 3.03
C ARG A 202 -31.54 -7.49 1.76
N ASP A 203 -32.47 -6.55 1.86
CA ASP A 203 -33.04 -5.89 0.69
C ASP A 203 -32.07 -4.80 0.19
N LEU A 204 -31.42 -5.06 -0.94
CA LEU A 204 -30.49 -4.15 -1.60
C LEU A 204 -31.11 -3.47 -2.84
N SER A 205 -32.41 -3.66 -3.08
CA SER A 205 -33.07 -3.26 -4.34
C SER A 205 -32.99 -1.76 -4.63
N ALA A 206 -33.09 -0.91 -3.60
CA ALA A 206 -32.99 0.54 -3.73
C ALA A 206 -31.67 1.01 -4.37
N ALA A 207 -30.56 0.31 -4.08
CA ALA A 207 -29.26 0.59 -4.69
C ALA A 207 -29.02 -0.26 -5.95
N LEU A 208 -29.33 -1.56 -5.92
CA LEU A 208 -29.07 -2.46 -7.04
C LEU A 208 -29.90 -2.12 -8.29
N GLY A 209 -31.13 -1.63 -8.15
CA GLY A 209 -31.97 -1.24 -9.28
C GLY A 209 -31.26 -0.26 -10.23
N PRO A 210 -30.90 0.96 -9.78
CA PRO A 210 -30.15 1.90 -10.61
C PRO A 210 -28.74 1.40 -10.96
N LEU A 211 -28.01 0.75 -10.04
CA LEU A 211 -26.63 0.29 -10.32
C LEU A 211 -26.58 -0.82 -11.39
N LEU A 212 -27.57 -1.71 -11.46
CA LEU A 212 -27.66 -2.73 -12.50
C LEU A 212 -28.16 -2.17 -13.85
N SER A 213 -28.67 -0.94 -13.88
CA SER A 213 -29.02 -0.23 -15.12
C SER A 213 -27.81 0.37 -15.82
N LEU A 214 -26.65 0.48 -15.14
CA LEU A 214 -25.40 0.92 -15.73
C LEU A 214 -25.03 0.10 -16.97
N ALA A 215 -24.48 0.77 -17.98
CA ALA A 215 -24.01 0.12 -19.19
C ALA A 215 -23.03 -1.01 -18.84
N ARG A 216 -23.27 -2.21 -19.41
CA ARG A 216 -22.41 -3.38 -19.21
C ARG A 216 -21.25 -3.30 -20.19
N ALA A 217 -20.04 -3.62 -19.74
CA ALA A 217 -18.92 -3.78 -20.64
C ALA A 217 -19.17 -4.95 -21.62
N THR A 218 -18.66 -4.81 -22.85
CA THR A 218 -18.71 -5.87 -23.87
C THR A 218 -17.72 -7.00 -23.60
N THR A 219 -16.70 -6.77 -22.78
CA THR A 219 -15.72 -7.77 -22.34
C THR A 219 -15.58 -7.73 -20.83
N GLU A 220 -15.47 -8.90 -20.20
CA GLU A 220 -15.44 -9.03 -18.73
C GLU A 220 -14.07 -8.69 -18.09
N GLY A 221 -13.02 -8.42 -18.88
CA GLY A 221 -11.69 -8.17 -18.32
C GLY A 221 -11.13 -9.39 -17.59
N GLY A 222 -10.32 -9.19 -16.54
CA GLY A 222 -9.85 -10.26 -15.66
C GLY A 222 -8.46 -10.83 -15.94
N LEU A 223 -8.06 -11.83 -15.13
CA LEU A 223 -6.80 -12.56 -15.24
C LEU A 223 -6.56 -13.15 -16.64
N VAL A 224 -5.31 -13.06 -17.11
CA VAL A 224 -4.86 -13.72 -18.34
C VAL A 224 -3.98 -14.91 -17.99
N ASP A 225 -4.40 -16.11 -18.40
CA ASP A 225 -3.57 -17.31 -18.29
C ASP A 225 -2.58 -17.36 -19.47
N PRO A 226 -1.25 -17.27 -19.21
CA PRO A 226 -0.25 -17.34 -20.27
C PRO A 226 0.01 -18.77 -20.74
N ALA A 227 0.55 -18.90 -21.96
CA ALA A 227 1.14 -20.15 -22.43
C ALA A 227 2.44 -20.44 -21.64
N PRO A 228 2.66 -21.67 -21.14
CA PRO A 228 3.87 -21.98 -20.40
C PRO A 228 5.15 -21.78 -21.22
N LEU A 229 6.19 -21.19 -20.61
CA LEU A 229 7.53 -21.17 -21.16
C LEU A 229 8.07 -22.60 -21.06
N GLY A 230 8.40 -23.25 -22.18
CA GLY A 230 8.99 -24.60 -22.22
C GLY A 230 10.42 -24.66 -21.66
N VAL A 231 10.67 -24.00 -20.53
CA VAL A 231 11.99 -23.78 -19.94
C VAL A 231 12.15 -24.70 -18.74
N SER A 232 13.24 -25.45 -18.71
CA SER A 232 13.63 -26.26 -17.55
C SER A 232 14.42 -25.42 -16.55
N ARG A 233 14.31 -25.74 -15.26
CA ARG A 233 15.14 -25.13 -14.21
C ARG A 233 16.61 -25.35 -14.54
N GLY A 234 17.33 -24.28 -14.89
CA GLY A 234 18.79 -24.31 -14.97
C GLY A 234 19.39 -24.55 -13.58
N ALA A 235 20.65 -25.00 -13.52
CA ALA A 235 21.38 -24.99 -12.25
C ALA A 235 21.31 -23.58 -11.65
N SER A 236 20.96 -23.47 -10.36
CA SER A 236 20.90 -22.19 -9.68
C SER A 236 22.26 -21.52 -9.79
N LYS A 237 22.37 -20.49 -10.63
CA LYS A 237 23.56 -19.65 -10.66
C LYS A 237 23.54 -18.89 -9.35
N VAL A 238 24.57 -19.07 -8.52
CA VAL A 238 24.83 -18.17 -7.41
C VAL A 238 24.88 -16.77 -8.01
N ALA A 239 23.95 -15.90 -7.61
CA ALA A 239 23.97 -14.52 -8.07
C ALA A 239 25.35 -13.95 -7.76
N PRO A 240 26.04 -13.33 -8.73
CA PRO A 240 27.37 -12.78 -8.49
C PRO A 240 27.30 -11.84 -7.29
N ALA A 241 28.27 -11.97 -6.39
CA ALA A 241 28.35 -11.10 -5.22
C ALA A 241 28.44 -9.64 -5.69
N ARG A 242 27.61 -8.77 -5.12
CA ARG A 242 27.66 -7.35 -5.44
C ARG A 242 29.01 -6.77 -4.99
N GLU A 243 29.71 -6.11 -5.91
CA GLU A 243 30.98 -5.44 -5.63
C GLU A 243 30.77 -4.03 -5.07
N ARG A 244 29.88 -3.24 -5.68
CA ARG A 244 29.61 -1.85 -5.28
C ARG A 244 28.76 -1.73 -4.01
N PHE A 245 29.03 -0.70 -3.24
CA PHE A 245 28.22 -0.32 -2.09
C PHE A 245 26.93 0.35 -2.56
N ARG A 246 25.77 -0.02 -2.00
CA ARG A 246 24.48 0.56 -2.38
C ARG A 246 23.79 1.20 -1.20
N ILE A 247 23.34 2.44 -1.40
CA ILE A 247 22.54 3.19 -0.43
C ILE A 247 21.19 3.60 -1.04
N ALA A 248 20.10 3.34 -0.32
CA ALA A 248 18.78 3.85 -0.67
C ALA A 248 18.46 5.13 0.12
N VAL A 249 17.89 6.12 -0.56
CA VAL A 249 17.42 7.39 0.04
C VAL A 249 15.94 7.64 -0.30
N PRO A 250 15.18 8.31 0.56
CA PRO A 250 13.72 8.33 0.45
C PRO A 250 13.22 9.40 -0.51
N ASP A 251 12.17 9.08 -1.26
CA ASP A 251 11.35 10.11 -1.90
C ASP A 251 10.32 10.73 -0.93
N GLY A 252 9.52 11.66 -1.45
CA GLY A 252 8.35 12.19 -0.75
C GLY A 252 8.69 13.06 0.46
N HIS A 253 7.87 12.98 1.51
CA HIS A 253 7.98 13.87 2.68
C HIS A 253 9.34 13.77 3.39
N ALA A 254 9.91 12.57 3.48
CA ALA A 254 11.17 12.31 4.16
C ALA A 254 12.40 12.83 3.38
N GLN A 255 12.25 13.15 2.09
CA GLN A 255 13.34 13.56 1.20
C GLN A 255 14.08 14.80 1.73
N ARG A 256 13.36 15.90 1.96
CA ARG A 256 13.95 17.17 2.44
C ARG A 256 14.72 17.01 3.76
N HIS A 257 14.21 16.19 4.67
CA HIS A 257 14.84 15.95 5.97
C HIS A 257 16.09 15.09 5.83
N THR A 258 16.09 14.15 4.88
CA THR A 258 17.24 13.31 4.56
C THR A 258 18.34 14.10 3.85
N VAL A 259 17.99 14.99 2.91
CA VAL A 259 18.94 15.89 2.27
C VAL A 259 19.66 16.75 3.32
N ALA A 260 18.92 17.32 4.27
CA ALA A 260 19.52 18.07 5.38
C ALA A 260 20.46 17.20 6.24
N ALA A 261 20.04 15.97 6.59
CA ALA A 261 20.88 15.05 7.37
C ALA A 261 22.18 14.66 6.65
N LEU A 262 22.11 14.43 5.33
CA LEU A 262 23.28 14.14 4.49
C LEU A 262 24.22 15.35 4.43
N ALA A 263 23.68 16.56 4.23
CA ALA A 263 24.45 17.80 4.17
C ALA A 263 25.22 18.06 5.47
N ASP A 264 24.61 17.86 6.63
CA ASP A 264 25.28 17.98 7.94
C ASP A 264 26.44 16.97 8.09
N ALA A 265 26.32 15.80 7.46
CA ALA A 265 27.38 14.78 7.41
C ALA A 265 28.42 15.02 6.29
N GLY A 266 28.31 16.13 5.56
CA GLY A 266 29.15 16.47 4.40
C GLY A 266 28.96 15.52 3.22
N ILE A 267 27.80 14.87 3.13
CA ILE A 267 27.44 13.94 2.04
C ILE A 267 26.51 14.67 1.09
N ALA A 268 26.80 14.58 -0.20
CA ALA A 268 25.93 15.10 -1.25
C ALA A 268 25.80 14.05 -2.36
N PHE A 269 24.59 13.91 -2.87
CA PHE A 269 24.29 13.06 -4.01
C PHE A 269 23.69 13.93 -5.11
N PRO A 270 24.48 14.36 -6.12
CA PRO A 270 23.96 15.19 -7.21
C PRO A 270 22.74 14.54 -7.86
N GLY A 271 21.65 15.32 -7.98
CA GLY A 271 20.36 14.81 -8.43
C GLY A 271 19.46 14.30 -7.30
N TYR A 272 19.78 14.56 -6.03
CA TYR A 272 18.91 14.31 -4.87
C TYR A 272 18.82 15.56 -3.99
N GLU A 273 17.86 16.43 -4.32
CA GLU A 273 17.65 17.73 -3.70
C GLU A 273 16.40 17.75 -2.82
N ALA A 274 16.18 18.81 -2.03
CA ALA A 274 15.07 18.84 -1.07
C ALA A 274 13.67 18.73 -1.71
N ALA A 275 13.52 19.17 -2.97
CA ALA A 275 12.23 19.23 -3.68
C ALA A 275 12.21 18.46 -5.01
N SER A 276 13.34 17.90 -5.44
CA SER A 276 13.45 17.18 -6.70
C SER A 276 14.51 16.09 -6.60
N SER A 277 14.32 15.01 -7.33
CA SER A 277 15.27 13.93 -7.38
C SER A 277 15.20 13.18 -8.71
N VAL A 278 16.34 12.61 -9.12
CA VAL A 278 16.39 11.58 -10.15
C VAL A 278 16.45 10.22 -9.47
N ARG A 279 16.02 9.17 -10.16
CA ARG A 279 15.93 7.81 -9.60
C ARG A 279 17.27 7.25 -9.12
N TYR A 280 18.34 7.57 -9.84
CA TYR A 280 19.71 7.15 -9.53
C TYR A 280 20.62 8.37 -9.46
N PRO A 281 20.65 9.06 -8.31
CA PRO A 281 21.57 10.17 -8.08
C PRO A 281 23.02 9.71 -8.22
N GLU A 282 23.89 10.65 -8.53
CA GLU A 282 25.33 10.40 -8.58
C GLU A 282 25.92 10.38 -7.17
N SER A 283 27.08 9.74 -7.04
CA SER A 283 27.92 9.80 -5.84
C SER A 283 29.32 10.26 -6.23
N GLY A 284 29.97 11.03 -5.36
CA GLY A 284 31.38 11.39 -5.54
C GLY A 284 32.34 10.20 -5.42
N ASP A 285 31.86 9.06 -4.90
CA ASP A 285 32.58 7.78 -4.88
C ASP A 285 32.04 6.85 -5.98
N PRO A 286 32.83 6.47 -7.00
CA PRO A 286 32.37 5.62 -8.11
C PRO A 286 31.97 4.20 -7.68
N GLU A 287 32.36 3.78 -6.49
CA GLU A 287 31.99 2.48 -5.91
C GLU A 287 30.68 2.54 -5.11
N VAL A 288 30.02 3.70 -5.06
CA VAL A 288 28.74 3.91 -4.37
C VAL A 288 27.63 4.13 -5.39
N GLU A 289 26.59 3.29 -5.30
CA GLU A 289 25.35 3.51 -6.02
C GLU A 289 24.27 4.04 -5.09
N VAL A 290 23.57 5.08 -5.55
CA VAL A 290 22.44 5.66 -4.85
C VAL A 290 21.16 5.33 -5.60
N LYS A 291 20.11 4.94 -4.89
CA LYS A 291 18.75 4.85 -5.43
C LYS A 291 17.77 5.64 -4.58
N VAL A 292 16.95 6.43 -5.23
CA VAL A 292 15.78 7.06 -4.63
C VAL A 292 14.62 6.07 -4.72
N MET A 293 13.98 5.77 -3.59
CA MET A 293 12.81 4.88 -3.54
C MET A 293 11.90 5.19 -2.36
N ARG A 294 10.71 4.58 -2.34
CA ARG A 294 9.73 4.72 -1.27
C ARG A 294 10.28 4.21 0.07
N PRO A 295 10.17 4.98 1.18
CA PRO A 295 10.60 4.57 2.51
C PRO A 295 10.06 3.21 2.97
N GLN A 296 8.81 2.90 2.58
CA GLN A 296 8.07 1.68 2.90
C GLN A 296 8.81 0.41 2.42
N ASP A 297 9.48 0.50 1.27
CA ASP A 297 10.12 -0.65 0.61
C ASP A 297 11.54 -0.91 1.13
N MET A 298 12.14 0.08 1.81
CA MET A 298 13.56 0.03 2.18
C MET A 298 13.91 -1.02 3.23
N PRO A 299 13.13 -1.23 4.32
CA PRO A 299 13.46 -2.28 5.29
C PRO A 299 13.54 -3.66 4.65
N ARG A 300 12.57 -4.00 3.78
CA ARG A 300 12.57 -5.27 3.02
C ARG A 300 13.77 -5.34 2.09
N ALA A 301 14.06 -4.28 1.34
CA ALA A 301 15.16 -4.26 0.39
C ALA A 301 16.53 -4.44 1.08
N VAL A 302 16.72 -3.86 2.27
CA VAL A 302 17.91 -4.08 3.10
C VAL A 302 17.97 -5.50 3.66
N ALA A 303 16.86 -6.01 4.21
CA ALA A 303 16.77 -7.37 4.74
C ALA A 303 17.08 -8.44 3.67
N LEU A 304 16.72 -8.19 2.41
CA LEU A 304 17.03 -9.06 1.26
C LEU A 304 18.44 -8.86 0.69
N GLY A 305 19.24 -7.94 1.25
CA GLY A 305 20.60 -7.63 0.82
C GLY A 305 20.71 -6.77 -0.45
N HIS A 306 19.61 -6.17 -0.93
CA HIS A 306 19.61 -5.32 -2.13
C HIS A 306 20.29 -3.97 -1.93
N PHE A 307 20.37 -3.51 -0.68
CA PHE A 307 21.09 -2.31 -0.26
C PHE A 307 21.94 -2.62 0.97
N ASP A 308 23.12 -2.01 1.06
CA ASP A 308 23.98 -2.12 2.24
C ASP A 308 23.52 -1.17 3.35
N LEU A 309 22.97 -0.02 2.96
CA LEU A 309 22.32 0.97 3.82
C LEU A 309 21.05 1.54 3.19
N ALA A 310 20.12 1.99 4.03
CA ALA A 310 19.03 2.86 3.60
C ALA A 310 18.73 3.93 4.65
N ILE A 311 18.19 5.06 4.23
CA ILE A 311 17.65 6.09 5.14
C ILE A 311 16.13 6.06 5.05
N SER A 312 15.46 5.63 6.12
CA SER A 312 14.00 5.47 6.17
C SER A 312 13.45 6.01 7.50
N GLY A 313 12.14 5.90 7.72
CA GLY A 313 11.50 6.22 9.00
C GLY A 313 11.60 5.05 10.00
N ARG A 314 11.73 5.38 11.29
CA ARG A 314 11.70 4.38 12.37
C ARG A 314 10.39 3.61 12.42
N ASP A 315 9.29 4.27 12.11
CA ASP A 315 7.96 3.68 11.95
C ASP A 315 7.93 2.59 10.86
N TRP A 316 8.50 2.84 9.68
CA TRP A 316 8.56 1.86 8.60
C TRP A 316 9.44 0.67 8.97
N LEU A 317 10.57 0.91 9.62
CA LEU A 317 11.39 -0.17 10.18
C LEU A 317 10.60 -0.98 11.21
N ARG A 318 9.89 -0.31 12.13
CA ARG A 318 9.13 -0.98 13.19
C ARG A 318 7.97 -1.78 12.62
N ALA A 319 7.23 -1.25 11.64
CA ALA A 319 6.15 -1.95 10.95
C ALA A 319 6.64 -3.18 10.20
N PHE A 320 7.79 -3.07 9.52
CA PHE A 320 8.42 -4.20 8.85
C PHE A 320 8.83 -5.28 9.85
N LEU A 321 9.47 -4.92 10.96
CA LEU A 321 9.88 -5.88 12.01
C LEU A 321 8.70 -6.47 12.79
N ALA A 322 7.58 -5.76 12.93
CA ALA A 322 6.34 -6.31 13.48
C ALA A 322 5.76 -7.41 12.58
N THR A 323 5.97 -7.29 11.26
CA THR A 323 5.57 -8.31 10.26
C THR A 323 6.57 -9.46 10.19
N PHE A 324 7.87 -9.14 10.23
CA PHE A 324 8.97 -10.09 10.08
C PHE A 324 9.99 -9.94 11.23
N PRO A 325 9.70 -10.45 12.44
CA PRO A 325 10.55 -10.22 13.62
C PRO A 325 11.98 -10.74 13.50
N ALA A 326 12.21 -11.75 12.65
CA ALA A 326 13.52 -12.34 12.41
C ALA A 326 14.24 -11.77 11.18
N ALA A 327 13.67 -10.76 10.50
CA ALA A 327 14.30 -10.19 9.32
C ALA A 327 15.63 -9.52 9.69
N PRO A 328 16.71 -9.73 8.90
CA PRO A 328 18.05 -9.29 9.27
C PRO A 328 18.28 -7.81 8.91
N VAL A 329 17.47 -6.92 9.45
CA VAL A 329 17.60 -5.47 9.32
C VAL A 329 17.52 -4.80 10.68
N THR A 330 18.36 -3.81 10.92
CA THR A 330 18.40 -3.07 12.18
C THR A 330 18.63 -1.59 11.91
N GLU A 331 18.18 -0.78 12.86
CA GLU A 331 18.64 0.60 12.96
C GLU A 331 20.13 0.63 13.31
N LEU A 332 20.86 1.52 12.64
CA LEU A 332 22.28 1.77 12.86
C LEU A 332 22.52 3.17 13.42
N CYS A 333 21.63 4.12 13.15
CA CYS A 333 21.71 5.48 13.63
C CYS A 333 20.33 6.17 13.56
N ASP A 334 19.92 6.82 14.63
CA ASP A 334 18.85 7.80 14.63
C ASP A 334 19.37 9.14 14.08
N LEU A 335 18.71 9.71 13.07
CA LEU A 335 19.11 11.01 12.49
C LEU A 335 18.44 12.19 13.20
N LYS A 336 17.54 11.96 14.15
CA LYS A 336 16.83 12.97 14.96
C LYS A 336 16.11 14.05 14.15
N ARG A 337 15.73 13.73 12.91
CA ARG A 337 15.03 14.63 11.98
C ARG A 337 13.70 14.01 11.57
N SER A 338 12.78 14.84 11.07
CA SER A 338 11.43 14.42 10.69
C SER A 338 10.67 13.77 11.86
N LYS A 339 10.69 14.44 13.03
CA LYS A 339 10.13 13.90 14.28
C LYS A 339 8.60 14.00 14.29
N TYR A 340 7.91 12.91 14.61
CA TYR A 340 6.47 12.90 14.86
C TYR A 340 6.08 11.76 15.81
N GLN A 341 4.85 11.82 16.33
CA GLN A 341 4.29 10.77 17.18
C GLN A 341 3.36 9.88 16.37
N MET A 342 3.38 8.58 16.65
CA MET A 342 2.42 7.62 16.14
C MET A 342 1.68 7.00 17.31
N GLY A 343 0.37 6.77 17.15
CA GLY A 343 -0.47 6.33 18.25
C GLY A 343 -1.89 5.97 17.85
N ALA A 344 -2.64 5.48 18.82
CA ALA A 344 -4.07 5.24 18.70
C ALA A 344 -4.83 6.56 18.75
N VAL A 345 -5.59 6.80 17.69
CA VAL A 345 -6.42 7.97 17.45
C VAL A 345 -7.88 7.54 17.48
N ILE A 346 -8.69 8.30 18.21
CA ILE A 346 -10.14 8.10 18.31
C ILE A 346 -10.87 9.41 18.03
N SER A 347 -12.21 9.34 17.90
CA SER A 347 -13.04 10.54 17.83
C SER A 347 -12.97 11.36 19.13
N GLU A 348 -12.85 12.68 19.00
CA GLU A 348 -12.92 13.62 20.12
C GLU A 348 -14.28 13.60 20.84
N ASP A 349 -15.32 13.12 20.17
CA ASP A 349 -16.68 13.07 20.70
C ASP A 349 -16.89 11.94 21.72
N LEU A 350 -15.95 11.00 21.85
CA LEU A 350 -15.98 9.97 22.88
C LEU A 350 -15.56 10.55 24.24
N PRO A 351 -16.33 10.36 25.32
CA PRO A 351 -16.02 10.92 26.64
C PRO A 351 -15.07 10.01 27.45
N VAL A 352 -13.85 9.80 26.95
CA VAL A 352 -12.83 8.91 27.53
C VAL A 352 -11.43 9.52 27.45
N ASP A 353 -10.60 9.29 28.46
CA ASP A 353 -9.25 9.89 28.53
C ASP A 353 -8.14 8.91 28.14
N ASN A 354 -8.42 7.60 28.14
CA ASN A 354 -7.45 6.54 27.86
C ASN A 354 -8.11 5.37 27.09
N ILE A 355 -7.26 4.43 26.65
CA ILE A 355 -7.72 3.29 25.85
C ILE A 355 -8.55 2.30 26.67
N GLU A 356 -8.26 2.13 27.96
CA GLU A 356 -9.00 1.23 28.85
C GLU A 356 -10.45 1.67 29.02
N GLU A 357 -10.68 2.98 29.21
CA GLU A 357 -12.01 3.60 29.23
C GLU A 357 -12.73 3.47 27.88
N ALA A 358 -12.01 3.65 26.76
CA ALA A 358 -12.58 3.48 25.43
C ALA A 358 -13.08 2.04 25.20
N ILE A 359 -12.27 1.04 25.58
CA ILE A 359 -12.65 -0.38 25.50
C ILE A 359 -13.89 -0.66 26.36
N ALA A 360 -13.91 -0.17 27.60
CA ALA A 360 -15.04 -0.35 28.50
C ALA A 360 -16.32 0.30 27.94
N LEU A 361 -16.19 1.47 27.32
CA LEU A 361 -17.29 2.18 26.68
C LEU A 361 -17.87 1.41 25.48
N TRP A 362 -17.01 0.94 24.55
CA TRP A 362 -17.45 0.19 23.37
C TRP A 362 -18.10 -1.15 23.74
N ARG A 363 -17.68 -1.76 24.85
CA ARG A 363 -18.18 -3.06 25.32
C ARG A 363 -19.27 -3.00 26.38
N ARG A 364 -19.73 -1.80 26.74
CA ARG A 364 -20.74 -1.63 27.81
C ARG A 364 -21.98 -2.48 27.56
N ASP A 365 -22.46 -2.49 26.32
CA ASP A 365 -23.71 -3.13 25.94
C ASP A 365 -23.50 -4.49 25.23
N ASP A 366 -22.29 -4.74 24.70
CA ASP A 366 -21.88 -6.00 24.06
C ASP A 366 -20.41 -6.33 24.43
N PRO A 367 -20.17 -7.25 25.38
CA PRO A 367 -18.83 -7.67 25.76
C PRO A 367 -18.01 -8.26 24.61
N GLU A 368 -18.66 -8.79 23.58
CA GLU A 368 -18.03 -9.39 22.39
C GLU A 368 -17.98 -8.41 21.20
N PHE A 369 -18.22 -7.12 21.45
CA PHE A 369 -18.11 -6.09 20.42
C PHE A 369 -16.70 -6.13 19.80
N PRO A 370 -16.59 -6.36 18.47
CA PRO A 370 -15.31 -6.44 17.79
C PRO A 370 -14.78 -5.03 17.52
N ILE A 371 -13.74 -4.61 18.25
CA ILE A 371 -13.10 -3.30 18.07
C ILE A 371 -12.35 -3.29 16.74
N ARG A 372 -12.70 -2.36 15.85
CA ARG A 372 -12.08 -2.21 14.54
C ARG A 372 -10.92 -1.23 14.62
N VAL A 373 -9.75 -1.64 14.13
CA VAL A 373 -8.52 -0.84 14.14
C VAL A 373 -8.08 -0.63 12.69
N ALA A 374 -8.24 0.58 12.17
CA ALA A 374 -7.79 0.96 10.84
C ALA A 374 -6.34 1.46 10.88
N SER A 375 -5.52 1.10 9.88
CA SER A 375 -4.16 1.65 9.74
C SER A 375 -3.52 1.32 8.40
N GLU A 376 -2.67 2.22 7.90
CA GLU A 376 -1.69 1.90 6.84
C GLU A 376 -0.58 0.96 7.39
N TYR A 377 -0.39 0.94 8.72
CA TYR A 377 0.58 0.12 9.43
C TYR A 377 -0.12 -1.10 10.06
N ALA A 378 -0.76 -1.93 9.24
CA ALA A 378 -1.60 -3.05 9.71
C ALA A 378 -0.92 -3.93 10.77
N SER A 379 0.38 -4.22 10.63
CA SER A 379 1.14 -5.01 11.60
C SER A 379 1.36 -4.29 12.93
N LEU A 380 1.51 -2.96 12.93
CA LEU A 380 1.58 -2.17 14.16
C LEU A 380 0.20 -2.06 14.82
N ALA A 381 -0.86 -1.94 14.03
CA ALA A 381 -2.22 -1.98 14.55
C ALA A 381 -2.55 -3.31 15.23
N ASP A 382 -2.14 -4.43 14.62
CA ASP A 382 -2.29 -5.76 15.20
C ASP A 382 -1.45 -5.92 16.47
N GLU A 383 -0.19 -5.45 16.47
CA GLU A 383 0.67 -5.46 17.65
C GLU A 383 0.10 -4.61 18.79
N TYR A 384 -0.39 -3.41 18.49
CA TYR A 384 -1.05 -2.52 19.42
C TYR A 384 -2.28 -3.19 20.04
N ALA A 385 -3.14 -3.77 19.20
CA ALA A 385 -4.35 -4.41 19.64
C ALA A 385 -4.09 -5.58 20.62
N ARG A 386 -3.05 -6.37 20.33
CA ARG A 386 -2.61 -7.48 21.18
C ARG A 386 -1.99 -7.00 22.49
N THR A 387 -1.13 -5.98 22.43
CA THR A 387 -0.38 -5.46 23.58
C THR A 387 -1.25 -4.68 24.57
N ARG A 388 -2.25 -3.94 24.06
CA ARG A 388 -3.24 -3.24 24.88
C ARG A 388 -4.47 -4.08 25.22
N HIS A 389 -4.44 -5.38 24.91
CA HIS A 389 -5.49 -6.33 25.25
C HIS A 389 -6.89 -5.87 24.83
N LEU A 390 -7.03 -5.42 23.57
CA LEU A 390 -8.33 -4.98 23.05
C LEU A 390 -9.39 -6.10 23.02
N GLY A 391 -9.05 -7.35 23.31
CA GLY A 391 -9.97 -8.49 23.31
C GLY A 391 -10.33 -8.92 21.89
N ARG A 392 -11.62 -9.05 21.55
CA ARG A 392 -12.05 -9.28 20.17
C ARG A 392 -11.84 -8.00 19.34
N TYR A 393 -10.99 -8.07 18.32
CA TYR A 393 -10.70 -6.95 17.43
C TYR A 393 -10.61 -7.40 15.96
N ARG A 394 -10.60 -6.43 15.05
CA ARG A 394 -10.34 -6.62 13.62
C ARG A 394 -9.44 -5.51 13.10
N VAL A 395 -8.31 -5.86 12.50
CA VAL A 395 -7.46 -4.89 11.80
C VAL A 395 -8.01 -4.67 10.39
N ILE A 396 -8.11 -3.41 9.99
CA ILE A 396 -8.54 -2.98 8.67
C ILE A 396 -7.34 -2.31 8.02
N PRO A 397 -6.64 -2.98 7.08
CA PRO A 397 -5.63 -2.31 6.29
C PRO A 397 -6.32 -1.25 5.42
N ILE A 398 -5.73 -0.05 5.37
CA ILE A 398 -6.25 1.08 4.59
C ILE A 398 -5.13 1.72 3.78
N SER A 399 -5.53 2.51 2.79
CA SER A 399 -4.63 3.06 1.80
C SER A 399 -4.87 4.56 1.63
N GLY A 400 -4.32 5.33 2.56
CA GLY A 400 -4.55 6.77 2.70
C GLY A 400 -5.97 7.17 3.12
N ALA A 401 -6.19 8.49 3.22
CA ALA A 401 -7.45 9.10 3.71
C ALA A 401 -7.93 8.53 5.05
N SER A 402 -6.97 8.29 5.94
CA SER A 402 -7.12 7.51 7.16
C SER A 402 -8.05 8.17 8.18
N GLU A 403 -8.07 9.50 8.24
CA GLU A 403 -8.88 10.25 9.20
C GLU A 403 -10.38 10.03 8.99
N GLY A 404 -10.82 9.73 7.77
CA GLY A 404 -12.23 9.47 7.49
C GLY A 404 -12.76 8.18 8.11
N PHE A 405 -11.90 7.24 8.52
CA PHE A 405 -12.32 5.94 9.05
C PHE A 405 -12.93 6.00 10.44
N VAL A 406 -12.51 6.95 11.28
CA VAL A 406 -13.00 7.05 12.66
C VAL A 406 -14.04 8.17 12.76
N PRO A 407 -15.19 7.94 13.44
CA PRO A 407 -15.58 6.72 14.15
C PRO A 407 -16.40 5.70 13.34
N GLU A 408 -16.79 6.01 12.09
CA GLU A 408 -17.83 5.23 11.40
C GLU A 408 -17.36 3.84 10.95
N ASP A 409 -16.17 3.77 10.37
CA ASP A 409 -15.61 2.54 9.78
C ASP A 409 -14.58 1.86 10.68
N ALA A 410 -14.07 2.55 11.70
CA ALA A 410 -13.23 2.00 12.74
C ALA A 410 -13.43 2.72 14.08
N GLU A 411 -13.21 1.99 15.18
CA GLU A 411 -13.16 2.56 16.53
C GLU A 411 -11.83 3.28 16.79
N ILE A 412 -10.74 2.70 16.26
CA ILE A 412 -9.37 3.19 16.43
C ILE A 412 -8.73 3.37 15.05
N LEU A 413 -8.01 4.47 14.89
CA LEU A 413 -7.05 4.68 13.81
C LEU A 413 -5.63 4.66 14.40
N ILE A 414 -4.73 3.85 13.84
CA ILE A 414 -3.30 3.92 14.18
C ILE A 414 -2.60 4.77 13.11
N GLU A 415 -2.19 5.97 13.51
CA GLU A 415 -1.73 7.03 12.58
C GLU A 415 -0.60 7.87 13.19
N GLY A 416 0.24 8.42 12.31
CA GLY A 416 1.29 9.37 12.64
C GLY A 416 0.83 10.82 12.55
N THR A 417 1.28 11.68 13.46
CA THR A 417 1.02 13.11 13.42
C THR A 417 2.21 13.94 13.92
N GLU A 418 2.60 14.94 13.15
CA GLU A 418 3.65 15.90 13.53
C GLU A 418 3.10 17.01 14.43
N THR A 419 2.06 17.74 13.98
CA THR A 419 1.52 18.92 14.70
C THR A 419 0.14 18.69 15.33
N GLY A 420 -0.54 17.59 14.98
CA GLY A 420 -1.91 17.29 15.38
C GLY A 420 -2.97 18.07 14.59
N THR A 421 -2.58 18.96 13.68
CA THR A 421 -3.51 19.84 12.94
C THR A 421 -4.52 19.04 12.14
N THR A 422 -4.07 17.99 11.44
CA THR A 422 -4.95 17.15 10.62
C THR A 422 -5.95 16.36 11.47
N LEU A 423 -5.52 15.84 12.62
CA LEU A 423 -6.42 15.12 13.54
C LEU A 423 -7.52 16.06 14.08
N ARG A 424 -7.14 17.24 14.59
CA ARG A 424 -8.10 18.24 15.11
C ARG A 424 -9.07 18.72 14.03
N ALA A 425 -8.60 18.92 12.80
CA ALA A 425 -9.45 19.32 11.68
C ALA A 425 -10.55 18.28 11.36
N ASN A 426 -10.33 17.02 11.74
CA ASN A 426 -11.29 15.93 11.59
C ASN A 426 -11.96 15.52 12.92
N ARG A 427 -11.86 16.32 13.99
CA ARG A 427 -12.38 16.01 15.33
C ARG A 427 -11.83 14.70 15.88
N LEU A 428 -10.54 14.45 15.68
CA LEU A 428 -9.83 13.27 16.16
C LEU A 428 -8.76 13.67 17.16
N ARG A 429 -8.51 12.79 18.14
CA ARG A 429 -7.40 12.94 19.10
C ARG A 429 -6.66 11.64 19.32
N MET A 430 -5.34 11.75 19.51
CA MET A 430 -4.51 10.64 19.94
C MET A 430 -4.67 10.43 21.44
N ILE A 431 -5.04 9.22 21.85
CA ILE A 431 -5.25 8.82 23.26
C ILE A 431 -4.14 7.94 23.81
N ASP A 432 -3.34 7.34 22.93
CA ASP A 432 -2.26 6.44 23.33
C ASP A 432 -1.11 6.48 22.32
N VAL A 433 0.03 7.04 22.73
CA VAL A 433 1.23 7.13 21.89
C VAL A 433 1.94 5.78 21.90
N ILE A 434 2.14 5.18 20.72
CA ILE A 434 2.84 3.89 20.58
C ILE A 434 4.34 4.08 20.34
N MET A 435 4.73 5.14 19.63
CA MET A 435 6.13 5.47 19.39
C MET A 435 6.33 6.93 18.97
N GLU A 436 7.55 7.39 19.15
CA GLU A 436 8.09 8.57 18.46
C GLU A 436 8.90 8.08 17.26
N SER A 437 8.62 8.63 16.08
CA SER A 437 9.32 8.29 14.84
C SER A 437 10.22 9.46 14.40
N THR A 438 11.37 9.10 13.84
CA THR A 438 12.37 9.97 13.22
C THR A 438 12.91 9.27 11.98
N ASN A 439 13.59 10.02 11.09
CA ASN A 439 14.44 9.40 10.08
C ASN A 439 15.60 8.66 10.75
N CYS A 440 15.94 7.49 10.24
CA CYS A 440 17.02 6.65 10.73
C CYS A 440 17.78 6.00 9.58
N VAL A 441 19.04 5.67 9.84
CA VAL A 441 19.86 4.83 8.97
C VAL A 441 19.63 3.38 9.37
N ILE A 442 19.22 2.57 8.41
CA ILE A 442 19.03 1.13 8.57
C ILE A 442 20.05 0.37 7.73
N GLY A 443 20.41 -0.83 8.18
CA GLY A 443 21.27 -1.73 7.43
C GLY A 443 21.08 -3.17 7.86
N HIS A 444 21.67 -4.08 7.10
CA HIS A 444 21.61 -5.50 7.43
C HIS A 444 22.28 -5.74 8.80
N THR A 445 21.77 -6.70 9.59
CA THR A 445 22.29 -7.01 10.94
C THR A 445 23.75 -7.45 10.89
N THR A 446 24.11 -8.26 9.90
CA THR A 446 25.50 -8.58 9.55
C THR A 446 26.02 -7.59 8.52
N ALA A 447 27.16 -6.95 8.80
CA ALA A 447 27.81 -6.07 7.82
C ALA A 447 28.38 -6.89 6.64
N PRO A 448 28.33 -6.35 5.41
CA PRO A 448 29.01 -6.98 4.28
C PRO A 448 30.53 -6.97 4.49
N GLU A 449 31.21 -7.98 3.95
CA GLU A 449 32.68 -8.07 4.03
C GLU A 449 33.37 -7.07 3.07
N GLY A 450 34.66 -6.85 3.29
CA GLY A 450 35.52 -6.06 2.41
C GLY A 450 35.11 -4.59 2.29
N ALA A 451 35.30 -4.04 1.09
CA ALA A 451 35.16 -2.60 0.83
C ALA A 451 33.73 -2.06 1.10
N ARG A 452 32.70 -2.89 0.92
CA ARG A 452 31.31 -2.52 1.26
C ARG A 452 31.13 -2.35 2.77
N GLY A 453 31.75 -3.22 3.56
CA GLY A 453 31.73 -3.12 5.03
C GLY A 453 32.41 -1.86 5.54
N THR A 454 33.56 -1.52 4.97
CA THR A 454 34.28 -0.28 5.26
C THR A 454 33.45 0.95 4.94
N ARG A 455 32.84 1.01 3.75
CA ARG A 455 31.94 2.12 3.36
C ARG A 455 30.72 2.22 4.26
N ARG A 456 30.08 1.09 4.60
CA ARG A 456 28.97 1.06 5.56
C ARG A 456 29.37 1.73 6.88
N ALA A 457 30.53 1.37 7.42
CA ALA A 457 31.02 1.94 8.68
C ALA A 457 31.31 3.45 8.56
N GLU A 458 31.91 3.88 7.46
CA GLU A 458 32.21 5.30 7.21
C GLU A 458 30.94 6.16 7.12
N TYR A 459 29.97 5.76 6.30
CA TYR A 459 28.70 6.47 6.15
C TYR A 459 27.95 6.56 7.48
N VAL A 460 27.87 5.44 8.22
CA VAL A 460 27.21 5.41 9.54
C VAL A 460 27.93 6.32 10.54
N ALA A 461 29.26 6.32 10.58
CA ALA A 461 30.02 7.17 11.51
C ALA A 461 29.80 8.66 11.22
N ARG A 462 29.81 9.06 9.94
CA ARG A 462 29.58 10.45 9.53
C ARG A 462 28.16 10.91 9.86
N LEU A 463 27.16 10.10 9.53
CA LEU A 463 25.75 10.39 9.80
C LEU A 463 25.47 10.44 11.31
N ARG A 464 26.05 9.54 12.09
CA ARG A 464 25.93 9.54 13.55
C ARG A 464 26.52 10.80 14.19
N LYS A 465 27.74 11.18 13.78
CA LYS A 465 28.38 12.42 14.25
C LYS A 465 27.55 13.66 13.92
N ALA A 466 26.96 13.70 12.72
CA ALA A 466 26.06 14.79 12.33
C ALA A 466 24.79 14.81 13.20
N ALA A 467 24.16 13.66 13.44
CA ALA A 467 22.95 13.55 14.26
C ALA A 467 23.18 13.91 15.75
N GLU A 468 24.39 13.71 16.28
CA GLU A 468 24.77 14.16 17.63
C GLU A 468 24.80 15.69 17.75
N SER A 469 24.98 16.41 16.63
CA SER A 469 25.00 17.87 16.57
C SER A 469 23.60 18.49 16.36
N VAL A 470 22.59 17.66 16.09
CA VAL A 470 21.18 18.08 16.00
C VAL A 470 20.63 18.21 17.43
N VAL A 471 20.34 19.44 17.83
CA VAL A 471 19.77 19.81 19.14
C VAL A 471 18.29 19.46 19.21
#